data_AF-A0A7W1QDC5-F1
#
_entry.id   AF-A0A7W1QDC5-F1
#
_cell.length_a   1.000
_cell.length_b   1.000
_cell.length_c   1.000
_cell.angle_alpha   90.00
_cell.angle_beta   90.00
_cell.angle_gamma   90.00
#
_symmetry.space_group_name_H-M   'P 1'
#
loop_
_entity.id
_entity.type
_entity.pdbx_description
1 polymer ?
#
loop_
_entity_poly.entity_id
_entity_poly.type
_entity_poly.pdbx_seq_one_letter_code
_entity_poly.pdbx_strand_id
1 'polypeptide(L)'
;QPATAVANGFWMGAINRVGTEEPLSSAKFYGSSYFCDPRGQIVAQASDSEDEVLVHDLDLDMIREVRNTWQFMRDRRPELYGELTQLLP
;
A
#
# COMPACT_ATOMS: atom_id res chain seq x y z
N GLN A 1 -1.59 -3.70 -3.15
CA GLN A 1 -1.13 -2.56 -2.33
C GLN A 1 0.36 -2.67 -1.98
N PRO A 2 0.90 -3.79 -1.43
CA PRO A 2 2.35 -3.90 -1.15
C PRO A 2 3.24 -3.74 -2.39
N ALA A 3 2.78 -4.24 -3.54
CA ALA A 3 3.48 -4.04 -4.82
C ALA A 3 3.68 -2.55 -5.17
N THR A 4 2.76 -1.66 -4.77
CA THR A 4 2.90 -0.22 -4.99
C THR A 4 3.98 0.37 -4.08
N ALA A 5 4.13 -0.13 -2.85
CA ALA A 5 5.21 0.25 -1.95
C ALA A 5 6.58 -0.10 -2.56
N VAL A 6 6.73 -1.32 -3.09
CA VAL A 6 7.93 -1.78 -3.82
C VAL A 6 8.21 -0.93 -5.05
N ALA A 7 7.20 -0.74 -5.91
CA ALA A 7 7.36 -0.04 -7.19
C ALA A 7 7.81 1.42 -7.02
N ASN A 8 7.53 2.03 -5.86
CA ASN A 8 7.81 3.43 -5.59
C ASN A 8 8.83 3.66 -4.46
N GLY A 9 9.25 2.60 -3.75
CA GLY A 9 10.13 2.65 -2.60
C GLY A 9 9.64 3.61 -1.52
N PHE A 10 8.39 3.47 -1.04
CA PHE A 10 7.85 4.29 0.05
C PHE A 10 7.11 3.45 1.09
N TRP A 11 6.94 4.03 2.28
CA TRP A 11 6.06 3.51 3.33
C TRP A 11 4.59 3.67 2.95
N MET A 12 3.77 2.66 3.20
CA MET A 12 2.33 2.67 2.95
C MET A 12 1.56 2.29 4.22
N GLY A 13 0.50 3.05 4.52
CA GLY A 13 -0.57 2.62 5.41
C GLY A 13 -1.81 2.27 4.60
N ALA A 14 -2.30 1.03 4.73
CA ALA A 14 -3.56 0.59 4.12
C ALA A 14 -4.60 0.41 5.23
N ILE A 15 -5.75 1.07 5.08
CA ILE A 15 -6.80 1.10 6.10
C ILE A 15 -8.05 0.46 5.51
N ASN A 16 -8.67 -0.42 6.28
CA ASN A 16 -9.89 -1.09 5.89
C ASN A 16 -10.82 -1.26 7.10
N ARG A 17 -12.11 -1.38 6.80
CA ARG A 17 -13.19 -1.48 7.78
C ARG A 17 -13.31 -2.92 8.32
N VAL A 18 -13.86 -3.07 9.52
CA VAL A 18 -14.28 -4.36 10.11
C VAL A 18 -15.81 -4.44 10.25
N GLY A 19 -16.34 -5.65 10.44
CA GLY A 19 -17.75 -5.88 10.73
C GLY A 19 -18.66 -5.95 9.51
N THR A 20 -19.98 -5.89 9.75
CA THR A 20 -21.03 -5.98 8.73
C THR A 20 -21.95 -4.77 8.85
N GLU A 21 -22.29 -4.13 7.73
CA GLU A 21 -23.19 -2.97 7.71
C GLU A 21 -24.57 -3.33 7.13
N GLU A 22 -25.64 -2.97 7.82
CA GLU A 22 -27.01 -3.10 7.34
C GLU A 22 -27.43 -1.88 6.49
N PRO A 23 -28.25 -2.03 5.42
CA PRO A 23 -28.87 -3.27 4.92
C PRO A 23 -27.98 -4.06 3.95
N LEU A 24 -26.72 -3.65 3.75
CA LEU A 24 -25.73 -4.34 2.91
C LEU A 24 -25.16 -5.59 3.61
N SER A 25 -26.00 -6.38 4.30
CA SER A 25 -25.61 -7.53 5.13
C SER A 25 -24.84 -8.64 4.41
N SER A 26 -24.76 -8.59 3.08
CA SER A 26 -23.91 -9.48 2.28
C SER A 26 -22.42 -9.10 2.28
N ALA A 27 -22.04 -7.89 2.70
CA ALA A 27 -20.67 -7.41 2.72
C ALA A 27 -20.11 -7.38 4.14
N LYS A 28 -19.42 -8.46 4.54
CA LYS A 28 -18.54 -8.47 5.72
C LYS A 28 -17.21 -7.83 5.34
N PHE A 29 -16.86 -6.73 6.00
CA PHE A 29 -15.55 -6.11 5.86
C PHE A 29 -14.51 -6.89 6.67
N TYR A 30 -13.29 -6.97 6.14
CA TYR A 30 -12.25 -7.91 6.57
C TYR A 30 -11.07 -7.26 7.30
N GLY A 31 -11.21 -6.00 7.71
CA GLY A 31 -10.19 -5.24 8.43
C GLY A 31 -8.82 -5.42 7.80
N SER A 32 -7.88 -5.93 8.58
CA SER A 32 -6.51 -6.19 8.13
C SER A 32 -5.86 -4.90 7.64
N SER A 33 -6.08 -3.80 8.37
CA SER A 33 -5.33 -2.56 8.15
C SER A 33 -3.85 -2.83 8.46
N TYR A 34 -2.91 -2.26 7.71
CA TYR A 34 -1.48 -2.54 7.91
C TYR A 34 -0.56 -1.40 7.51
N PHE A 35 0.66 -1.46 8.04
CA PHE A 35 1.82 -0.72 7.54
C PHE A 35 2.69 -1.63 6.68
N CYS A 36 3.10 -1.13 5.53
CA CYS A 36 3.99 -1.81 4.59
C CYS A 36 5.23 -0.95 4.33
N ASP A 37 6.40 -1.57 4.44
CA ASP A 37 7.68 -0.92 4.25
C ASP A 37 8.00 -0.66 2.77
N PRO A 38 9.01 0.17 2.46
CA PRO A 38 9.47 0.41 1.08
C PRO A 38 9.91 -0.86 0.32
N ARG A 39 10.19 -1.97 1.02
CA ARG A 39 10.55 -3.27 0.43
C ARG A 39 9.34 -4.16 0.18
N GLY A 40 8.13 -3.71 0.50
CA GLY A 40 6.90 -4.44 0.29
C GLY A 40 6.54 -5.41 1.42
N GLN A 41 7.24 -5.35 2.56
CA GLN A 41 6.94 -6.20 3.71
C GLN A 41 5.84 -5.56 4.56
N ILE A 42 4.88 -6.36 5.00
CA ILE A 42 3.91 -5.92 6.02
C ILE A 42 4.61 -6.02 7.37
N VAL A 43 4.79 -4.88 8.04
CA VAL A 43 5.57 -4.78 9.29
C VAL A 43 4.69 -4.68 10.54
N ALA A 44 3.43 -4.31 10.36
CA ALA A 44 2.41 -4.26 11.40
C ALA A 44 1.05 -4.44 10.74
N GLN A 45 0.15 -5.22 11.36
CA GLN A 45 -1.18 -5.50 10.83
C GLN A 45 -2.19 -5.59 12.00
N ALA A 46 -3.33 -4.94 11.80
CA ALA A 46 -4.47 -4.93 12.71
C ALA A 46 -5.39 -6.15 12.48
N SER A 47 -6.32 -6.35 13.40
CA SER A 47 -7.39 -7.32 13.35
C SER A 47 -8.19 -7.26 12.05
N ASP A 48 -8.70 -8.43 11.63
CA ASP A 48 -9.60 -8.59 10.51
C ASP A 48 -11.08 -8.43 10.89
N SER A 49 -11.37 -8.28 12.18
CA SER A 49 -12.73 -8.40 12.72
C SER A 49 -13.06 -7.42 13.85
N GLU A 50 -12.06 -6.84 14.51
CA GLU A 50 -12.23 -5.96 15.67
C GLU A 50 -11.75 -4.54 15.39
N ASP A 51 -12.37 -3.56 16.03
CA ASP A 51 -11.90 -2.18 16.00
C ASP A 51 -10.52 -2.09 16.68
N GLU A 52 -9.53 -1.53 15.99
CA GLU A 52 -8.16 -1.51 16.47
C GLU A 52 -7.42 -0.23 16.06
N VAL A 53 -6.57 0.27 16.96
CA VAL A 53 -5.60 1.32 16.66
C VAL A 53 -4.23 0.68 16.48
N LEU A 54 -3.75 0.67 15.24
CA LEU A 54 -2.42 0.18 14.90
C LEU A 54 -1.41 1.34 14.88
N VAL A 55 -0.32 1.20 15.64
CA VAL A 55 0.77 2.20 15.70
C VAL A 55 2.08 1.52 15.32
N HIS A 56 2.88 2.19 14.49
CA HIS A 56 4.21 1.72 14.12
C HIS A 56 5.16 2.89 13.87
N ASP A 57 6.40 2.77 14.32
CA ASP A 57 7.46 3.73 14.03
C ASP A 57 8.01 3.50 12.62
N LEU A 58 8.19 4.58 11.87
CA LEU A 58 8.66 4.52 10.49
C LEU A 58 10.06 5.12 10.38
N ASP A 59 11.03 4.31 9.98
CA ASP A 59 12.34 4.81 9.58
C ASP A 59 12.27 5.38 8.16
N LEU A 60 12.28 6.71 8.06
CA LEU A 60 12.19 7.40 6.78
C LEU A 60 13.49 7.33 5.97
N ASP A 61 14.64 7.01 6.57
CA ASP A 61 15.89 6.84 5.83
C ASP A 61 15.86 5.60 4.92
N MET A 62 15.05 4.60 5.27
CA MET A 62 14.81 3.42 4.45
C MET A 62 14.26 3.74 3.05
N ILE A 63 13.53 4.85 2.89
CA ILE A 63 13.05 5.32 1.57
C ILE A 63 14.24 5.60 0.66
N ARG A 64 15.24 6.32 1.18
CA ARG A 64 16.44 6.68 0.41
C ARG A 64 17.27 5.45 0.11
N GLU A 65 17.44 4.57 1.09
CA GLU A 65 18.14 3.30 0.91
C GLU A 65 17.54 2.49 -0.24
N VAL A 66 16.24 2.20 -0.16
CA VAL A 66 15.56 1.32 -1.13
C VAL A 66 15.52 1.95 -2.52
N ARG A 67 15.26 3.25 -2.65
CA ARG A 67 15.31 3.94 -3.95
C ARG A 67 16.71 4.00 -4.55
N ASN A 68 17.75 4.00 -3.70
CA ASN A 68 19.13 3.92 -4.15
C ASN A 68 19.51 2.51 -4.61
N THR A 69 18.97 1.47 -3.96
CA THR A 69 19.20 0.07 -4.36
C THR A 69 18.39 -0.32 -5.59
N TRP A 70 17.11 0.03 -5.64
CA TRP A 70 16.18 -0.28 -6.73
C TRP A 70 15.86 1.00 -7.49
N GLN A 71 16.61 1.21 -8.57
CA GLN A 71 16.60 2.44 -9.37
C GLN A 71 15.40 2.54 -10.32
N PHE A 72 14.22 2.05 -9.90
CA PHE A 72 13.01 2.05 -10.73
C PHE A 72 12.68 3.45 -11.22
N MET A 73 12.78 4.48 -10.36
CA MET A 73 12.48 5.87 -10.73
C MET A 73 13.40 6.41 -11.82
N ARG A 74 14.69 6.08 -11.74
CA ARG A 74 15.71 6.47 -12.74
C ARG A 74 15.46 5.75 -14.06
N ASP A 75 15.07 4.49 -14.00
CA ASP A 75 14.93 3.60 -15.16
C ASP A 75 13.55 3.72 -15.85
N ARG A 76 12.65 4.59 -15.36
CA ARG A 76 11.35 4.85 -16.01
C ARG A 76 11.57 5.38 -17.43
N ARG A 77 10.60 5.08 -18.30
CA ARG A 77 10.55 5.55 -19.70
C ARG A 77 9.24 6.31 -19.95
N PRO A 78 9.08 7.53 -19.40
CA PRO A 78 7.82 8.29 -19.50
C PRO A 78 7.30 8.48 -20.92
N GLU A 79 8.20 8.61 -21.89
CA GLU A 79 7.88 8.74 -23.30
C GLU A 79 7.15 7.52 -23.90
N LEU A 80 7.22 6.36 -23.24
CA LEU A 80 6.51 5.15 -23.67
C LEU A 80 5.13 5.00 -23.00
N TYR A 81 4.76 5.86 -22.05
CA TYR A 81 3.52 5.71 -21.27
C TYR A 81 2.30 6.34 -21.92
N GLY A 82 2.42 6.90 -23.14
CA GLY A 82 1.32 7.60 -23.82
C GLY A 82 0.04 6.77 -23.91
N GLU A 83 0.14 5.49 -24.28
CA GLU A 83 -1.02 4.59 -24.39
C GLU A 83 -1.74 4.38 -23.05
N LEU A 84 -1.02 4.34 -21.93
CA LEU A 84 -1.61 4.18 -20.59
C LEU A 84 -2.49 5.36 -20.17
N THR A 85 -2.35 6.50 -20.82
CA THR A 85 -3.09 7.74 -20.52
C THR A 85 -4.32 7.93 -21.39
N GLN A 86 -4.55 7.05 -22.38
CA GLN A 86 -5.71 7.11 -23.25
C GLN A 86 -6.95 6.57 -22.53
N LEU A 87 -8.11 7.19 -22.81
CA LEU A 87 -9.39 6.63 -22.38
C LEU A 87 -9.69 5.40 -23.23
N LEU A 88 -10.18 4.35 -22.59
CA LEU A 88 -10.74 3.20 -23.32
C LEU A 88 -11.99 3.67 -24.08
N PRO A 89 -12.22 3.15 -25.30
CA PRO A 89 -13.40 3.49 -26.11
C PRO A 89 -14.72 3.12 -25.44
#